data_AF-X0U1F5-F1
#
_entry.id   AF-X0U1F5-F1
#
_cell.length_a   1.000
_cell.length_b   1.000
_cell.length_c   1.000
_cell.angle_alpha   90.00
_cell.angle_beta   90.00
_cell.angle_gamma   90.00
#
_symmetry.space_group_name_H-M   'P 1'
#
loop_
_entity.id
_entity.type
_entity.pdbx_description
1 polymer ?
#
loop_
_entity_poly.entity_id
_entity_poly.type
_entity_poly.pdbx_seq_one_letter_code
_entity_poly.pdbx_strand_id
1 'polypeptide(L)' 'MDTKMEEASKTICPQCRGNGYVRALLEEGREELIADCNKCDNQGELFANENQNSL' A
#
# COMPACT_ATOMS: atom_id res chain seq x y z
N MET A 1 9.61 -5.67 27.36
CA MET A 1 8.31 -5.53 26.68
C MET A 1 8.25 -6.63 25.64
N ASP A 2 7.65 -7.75 26.00
CA ASP A 2 7.38 -8.84 25.07
C ASP A 2 6.20 -8.39 24.19
N THR A 3 6.51 -7.61 23.16
CA THR A 3 5.52 -7.28 22.15
C THR A 3 5.28 -8.57 21.37
N LYS A 4 4.33 -9.39 21.85
CA LYS A 4 3.68 -10.40 21.01
C LYS A 4 3.03 -9.63 19.87
N MET A 5 3.79 -9.44 18.80
CA MET A 5 3.28 -8.99 17.53
C MET A 5 2.34 -10.11 17.10
N GLU A 6 1.06 -9.94 17.37
CA GLU A 6 0.02 -10.68 16.68
C GLU A 6 0.40 -10.59 15.20
N GLU A 7 0.77 -11.72 14.60
CA GLU A 7 1.05 -11.81 13.16
C GLU A 7 -0.29 -11.60 12.45
N ALA A 8 -0.76 -10.35 12.46
CA ALA A 8 -1.83 -9.90 11.61
C ALA A 8 -1.35 -10.22 10.20
N SER A 9 -2.02 -11.18 9.55
CA SER A 9 -1.64 -11.61 8.22
C SER A 9 -1.66 -10.38 7.31
N LYS A 10 -0.49 -10.05 6.76
CA LYS A 10 -0.35 -8.94 5.83
C LYS A 10 -0.46 -9.48 4.42
N THR A 11 -1.19 -8.77 3.58
CA THR A 11 -1.28 -9.05 2.14
C THR A 11 -0.60 -7.91 1.38
N ILE A 12 0.14 -8.25 0.33
CA ILE A 12 0.74 -7.25 -0.55
C ILE A 12 -0.37 -6.36 -1.12
N CYS A 13 -0.20 -5.04 -1.04
CA CYS A 13 -1.17 -4.11 -1.59
C CYS A 13 -1.26 -4.31 -3.12
N PRO A 14 -2.44 -4.66 -3.67
CA PRO A 14 -2.57 -4.95 -5.09
C PRO A 14 -2.39 -3.71 -5.98
N GLN A 15 -2.58 -2.50 -5.43
CA GLN A 15 -2.48 -1.25 -6.18
C GLN A 15 -1.02 -0.85 -6.45
N CYS A 16 -0.21 -0.73 -5.40
CA CYS A 16 1.22 -0.39 -5.55
C CYS A 16 2.13 -1.61 -5.72
N ARG A 17 1.58 -2.82 -5.61
CA ARG A 17 2.30 -4.10 -5.72
C ARG A 17 3.48 -4.19 -4.74
N GLY A 18 3.28 -3.72 -3.50
CA GLY A 18 4.28 -3.82 -2.43
C GLY A 18 5.18 -2.59 -2.26
N ASN A 19 5.15 -1.63 -3.18
CA ASN A 19 6.12 -0.53 -3.17
C ASN A 19 5.71 0.68 -2.32
N GLY A 20 4.44 0.79 -1.94
CA GLY A 20 3.93 1.97 -1.22
C GLY A 20 3.65 3.20 -2.09
N TYR A 21 3.94 3.17 -3.40
CA TYR A 21 3.64 4.25 -4.33
C TYR A 21 3.22 3.72 -5.70
N VAL A 22 2.60 4.57 -6.50
CA VAL A 22 2.29 4.32 -7.91
C VAL A 22 3.11 5.24 -8.80
N ARG A 23 3.55 4.72 -9.94
CA ARG A 23 4.31 5.45 -10.96
C ARG A 23 3.47 5.53 -12.23
N ALA A 24 3.30 6.74 -12.73
CA ALA A 24 2.69 7.01 -14.03
C ALA A 24 3.71 7.69 -14.93
N LEU A 25 3.78 7.23 -16.18
CA LEU A 25 4.55 7.87 -17.24
C LEU A 25 3.61 8.79 -18.01
N LEU A 26 3.96 10.07 -18.09
CA LEU A 26 3.27 11.09 -18.86
C LEU A 26 4.08 11.42 -20.12
N GLU A 27 3.44 12.00 -21.12
CA GLU A 27 4.09 12.46 -22.35
C GLU A 27 5.01 11.38 -22.96
N GLU A 28 4.46 10.16 -23.13
CA GLU A 28 5.17 8.98 -23.64
C GLU A 28 6.44 8.60 -22.84
N GLY A 29 6.48 8.94 -21.55
CA GLY A 29 7.60 8.67 -20.65
C GLY A 29 8.64 9.78 -20.57
N ARG A 30 8.35 10.97 -21.10
CA ARG A 30 9.20 12.17 -20.92
C ARG A 30 9.09 12.76 -19.53
N GLU A 31 7.97 12.52 -18.85
CA GLU A 31 7.75 12.96 -17.47
C GLU A 31 7.25 11.77 -16.64
N GLU A 32 7.71 11.71 -15.39
CA GLU A 32 7.31 10.69 -14.43
C GLU A 32 6.58 11.34 -13.26
N LEU A 33 5.40 10.82 -12.96
CA LEU A 33 4.67 11.16 -11.75
C LEU A 33 4.75 9.99 -10.78
N ILE A 34 5.31 10.25 -9.59
CA ILE A 34 5.30 9.33 -8.46
C ILE A 34 4.31 9.89 -7.45
N ALA A 35 3.35 9.06 -7.06
CA ALA A 35 2.36 9.41 -6.05
C ALA A 35 2.25 8.30 -5.01
N ASP A 36 2.08 8.74 -3.77
CA ASP A 36 1.84 7.91 -2.60
C ASP A 36 0.62 6.99 -2.80
N CYS A 37 0.74 5.74 -2.37
CA CYS A 37 -0.33 4.77 -2.48
C CYS A 37 -1.27 4.88 -1.28
N ASN A 38 -2.27 5.75 -1.42
CA ASN A 38 -3.31 5.97 -0.39
C ASN A 38 -4.01 4.68 0.07
N LYS A 39 -4.09 3.65 -0.78
CA LYS A 39 -4.76 2.39 -0.43
C LYS A 39 -4.10 1.67 0.74
N CYS A 40 -2.77 1.71 0.82
CA CYS A 40 -2.00 1.07 1.88
C CYS A 40 -1.24 2.09 2.73
N ASP A 41 -1.61 3.37 2.65
CA ASP A 41 -0.95 4.46 3.37
C ASP A 41 0.58 4.40 3.27
N ASN A 42 1.09 4.19 2.04
CA ASN A 42 2.51 4.05 1.73
C ASN A 42 3.26 2.84 2.31
N GLN A 43 2.57 1.92 2.99
CA GLN A 43 3.18 0.77 3.65
C GLN A 43 3.53 -0.37 2.69
N GLY A 44 2.93 -0.39 1.50
CA GLY A 44 3.09 -1.49 0.54
C GLY A 44 2.26 -2.75 0.85
N GLU A 45 1.71 -2.85 2.05
CA GLU A 45 0.97 -4.01 2.55
C GLU A 45 -0.34 -3.56 3.20
N LEU A 46 -1.35 -4.44 3.21
CA LEU A 46 -2.62 -4.26 3.89
C LEU A 46 -2.74 -5.32 4.98
N PHE A 47 -3.26 -4.97 6.14
CA PHE A 47 -3.60 -5.96 7.15
C PHE A 47 -4.88 -6.70 6.73
N ALA A 48 -4.84 -8.04 6.68
CA ALA A 48 -5.97 -8.87 6.21
C ALA A 48 -7.22 -8.78 7.11
N ASN A 49 -7.11 -8.13 8.26
CA ASN A 49 -8.22 -7.93 9.21
C ASN A 49 -8.89 -6.55 9.08
N GLU A 50 -8.59 -5.76 8.05
CA GLU A 50 -9.23 -4.47 7.81
C GLU A 50 -10.57 -4.61 7.09
N ASN A 51 -11.46 -5.44 7.64
CA ASN A 51 -12.90 -5.22 7.52
C ASN A 51 -13.30 -4.08 8.46
N GLN A 52 -12.78 -2.87 8.24
CA GLN A 52 -13.38 -1.69 8.84
C GLN A 52 -14.48 -1.19 7.91
N ASN A 53 -15.62 -1.85 8.07
CA ASN A 53 -16.96 -1.37 7.78
C ASN A 53 -17.03 0.17 7.95
N SER A 54 -16.86 0.91 6.87
CA SER A 54 -17.21 2.33 6.84
C SER A 54 -18.69 2.41 6.48
N LEU A 55 -19.50 2.69 7.51
CA LEU A 55 -20.86 3.20 7.40
C LEU A 55 -20.92 4.46 6.54
#